data_AF-A0A7D9M968-F1
#
_entry.id   AF-A0A7D9M968-F1
#
_cell.length_a   1.000
_cell.length_b   1.000
_cell.length_c   1.000
_cell.angle_alpha   90.00
_cell.angle_beta   90.00
_cell.angle_gamma   90.00
#
_symmetry.space_group_name_H-M   'P 1'
#
loop_
_entity.id
_entity.type
_entity.pdbx_description
1 polymer ?
#
loop_
_entity_poly.entity_id
_entity_poly.type
_entity_poly.pdbx_seq_one_letter_code
_entity_poly.pdbx_strand_id
1 'polypeptide(L)'
;MKARNRTCSTEDQCRHLGENVQHEECKRIVDDDDDGFYHPWTEWSACFTIGNKEMKARNRTCSTEDQCRHLGENVQHEKCKRIADDDDDETEEKLKLKRLQMRRQGYRAFVIRLVKEIDEICEAESHDYERIQVIDQHLQDKLKLLNELNESILLLCDVEEITHEIEESEEINDRILSKRKKIETILKKWRQSS
;
A
#
# COMPACT_ATOMS: atom_id res chain seq x y z
N MET A 1 -53.10 9.52 33.22
CA MET A 1 -53.73 10.72 33.80
C MET A 1 -53.13 10.93 35.18
N LYS A 2 -52.68 12.15 35.50
CA LYS A 2 -52.11 12.47 36.82
C LYS A 2 -53.05 13.48 37.46
N ALA A 3 -53.51 13.18 38.66
CA ALA A 3 -54.30 14.10 39.47
C ALA A 3 -53.43 14.64 40.59
N ARG A 4 -53.48 15.96 40.81
CA ARG A 4 -52.89 16.59 41.99
C ARG A 4 -54.00 17.18 42.83
N ASN A 5 -54.06 16.75 44.08
CA ASN A 5 -55.00 17.27 45.06
C ASN A 5 -54.32 18.34 45.90
N ARG A 6 -55.01 19.47 46.08
CA ARG A 6 -54.65 20.47 47.07
C ARG A 6 -55.66 20.40 48.21
N THR A 7 -55.17 20.43 49.44
CA THR A 7 -56.01 20.49 50.64
C THR A 7 -56.06 21.94 51.13
N CYS A 8 -57.27 22.42 51.42
CA CYS A 8 -57.48 23.74 52.02
C CYS A 8 -57.49 23.61 53.54
N SER A 9 -56.76 24.48 54.24
CA SER A 9 -56.64 24.41 55.70
C SER A 9 -57.95 24.76 56.44
N THR A 10 -58.88 25.46 55.78
CA THR A 10 -60.19 25.85 56.32
C THR A 10 -61.24 25.89 55.19
N GLU A 11 -62.23 25.00 55.23
CA GLU A 11 -63.13 24.68 54.10
C GLU A 11 -63.80 25.87 53.39
N ASP A 12 -64.16 26.93 54.12
CA ASP A 12 -64.95 28.02 53.54
C ASP A 12 -64.15 29.16 52.89
N GLN A 13 -62.82 29.19 53.05
CA GLN A 13 -62.01 30.28 52.51
C GLN A 13 -61.45 30.02 51.11
N CYS A 14 -61.43 28.78 50.61
CA CYS A 14 -60.80 28.48 49.33
C CYS A 14 -61.77 28.40 48.13
N ARG A 15 -63.07 28.64 48.33
CA ARG A 15 -64.10 28.43 47.28
C ARG A 15 -63.88 29.27 46.02
N HIS A 16 -63.21 30.40 46.13
CA HIS A 16 -62.92 31.30 45.01
C HIS A 16 -61.68 30.90 44.20
N LEU A 17 -60.92 29.87 44.64
CA LEU A 17 -59.66 29.46 44.03
C LEU A 17 -59.82 28.30 43.01
N GLY A 18 -61.05 27.86 42.75
CA GLY A 18 -61.35 26.78 41.82
C GLY A 18 -61.37 25.39 42.47
N GLU A 19 -61.46 24.35 41.65
CA GLU A 19 -61.56 22.96 42.10
C GLU A 19 -60.27 22.49 42.80
N ASN A 20 -60.42 21.69 43.85
CA ASN A 20 -59.32 21.17 44.67
C ASN A 20 -58.51 20.04 43.98
N VAL A 21 -59.03 19.51 42.87
CA VAL A 21 -58.40 18.48 42.07
C VAL A 21 -58.12 19.04 40.69
N GLN A 22 -56.83 19.13 40.34
CA GLN A 22 -56.44 19.46 38.98
C GLN A 22 -56.04 18.18 38.23
N HIS A 23 -56.67 17.97 37.08
CA HIS A 23 -56.34 16.89 36.17
C HIS A 23 -55.40 17.40 35.09
N GLU A 24 -54.28 16.69 34.90
CA GLU A 24 -53.37 16.93 33.79
C GLU A 24 -53.25 15.64 32.97
N GLU A 25 -53.38 15.78 31.64
CA GLU A 25 -53.11 14.67 30.74
C GLU A 25 -51.64 14.26 30.90
N CYS A 26 -51.41 13.00 31.25
CA CYS A 26 -50.04 12.50 31.20
C CYS A 26 -49.66 12.37 29.73
N LYS A 27 -48.64 13.12 29.30
CA LYS A 27 -47.95 12.80 28.07
C LYS A 27 -47.48 11.35 28.18
N ARG A 28 -48.04 10.48 27.34
CA ARG A 28 -47.62 9.08 27.24
C ARG A 28 -46.12 9.14 26.92
N ILE A 29 -45.28 8.59 27.78
CA ILE A 29 -43.96 8.15 27.32
C ILE A 29 -44.31 6.93 26.48
N VAL A 30 -44.37 7.13 25.16
CA VAL A 30 -44.23 6.00 24.26
C VAL A 30 -42.75 5.68 24.38
N ASP A 31 -42.44 4.50 24.93
CA ASP A 31 -41.11 3.94 24.82
C ASP A 31 -40.93 3.62 23.31
N ASP A 32 -40.51 4.62 22.54
CA ASP A 32 -40.23 4.55 21.10
C ASP A 32 -38.85 3.89 20.88
N ASP A 33 -38.60 2.74 21.51
CA ASP A 33 -37.39 1.95 21.33
C ASP A 33 -37.75 0.49 21.00
N ASP A 34 -38.60 0.31 19.98
CA ASP A 34 -38.67 -0.95 19.23
C ASP A 34 -38.05 -0.71 17.85
N ASP A 35 -36.82 -0.19 17.85
CA ASP A 35 -35.98 -0.17 16.66
C ASP A 35 -35.64 -1.63 16.35
N GLY A 36 -36.47 -2.25 15.50
CA GLY A 36 -36.30 -3.64 15.09
C GLY A 36 -34.85 -3.93 14.74
N PHE A 37 -34.34 -5.08 15.22
CA PHE A 37 -32.95 -5.47 15.03
C PHE A 37 -32.83 -6.51 13.92
N TYR A 38 -31.66 -6.59 13.31
CA TYR A 38 -31.36 -7.65 12.36
C TYR A 38 -30.84 -8.91 13.05
N HIS A 39 -31.38 -10.05 12.64
CA HIS A 39 -30.75 -11.34 12.90
C HIS A 39 -29.38 -11.44 12.21
N PRO A 40 -28.51 -12.37 12.67
CA PRO A 40 -27.23 -12.61 12.00
C PRO A 40 -27.41 -12.90 10.51
N TRP A 41 -26.41 -12.51 9.73
CA TRP A 41 -26.36 -12.82 8.31
C TRP A 41 -26.38 -14.33 8.06
N THR A 42 -27.05 -14.75 6.99
CA THR A 42 -26.90 -16.10 6.45
C THR A 42 -25.48 -16.30 5.91
N GLU A 43 -25.16 -17.57 5.64
CA GLU A 43 -24.03 -17.89 4.78
C GLU A 43 -24.18 -17.23 3.41
N TRP A 44 -23.04 -17.05 2.74
CA TRP A 44 -22.99 -16.58 1.37
C TRP A 44 -23.59 -17.61 0.41
N SER A 45 -24.35 -17.15 -0.56
CA SER A 45 -24.78 -17.97 -1.69
C SER A 45 -23.57 -18.46 -2.51
N ALA A 46 -23.79 -19.49 -3.33
CA ALA A 46 -22.91 -19.74 -4.46
C ALA A 46 -22.85 -18.52 -5.39
N CYS A 47 -21.79 -18.42 -6.19
CA CYS A 47 -21.63 -17.36 -7.17
C CYS A 47 -22.68 -17.46 -8.28
N PHE A 48 -23.27 -16.32 -8.64
CA PHE A 48 -24.26 -16.18 -9.70
C PHE A 48 -24.00 -14.90 -10.51
N THR A 49 -24.46 -14.89 -11.76
CA THR A 49 -24.17 -13.79 -12.69
C THR A 49 -25.30 -12.78 -12.70
N ILE A 50 -24.98 -11.51 -12.44
CA ILE A 50 -25.88 -10.37 -12.66
C ILE A 50 -25.26 -9.46 -13.73
N GLY A 51 -25.87 -9.44 -14.92
CA GLY A 51 -25.29 -8.76 -16.08
C GLY A 51 -23.98 -9.44 -16.52
N ASN A 52 -22.87 -8.69 -16.50
CA ASN A 52 -21.52 -9.19 -16.82
C ASN A 52 -20.64 -9.39 -15.56
N LYS A 53 -21.23 -9.43 -14.37
CA LYS A 53 -20.49 -9.56 -13.10
C LYS A 53 -20.93 -10.79 -12.34
N GLU A 54 -19.96 -11.57 -11.85
CA GLU A 54 -20.21 -12.66 -10.91
C GLU A 54 -20.30 -12.11 -9.48
N MET A 55 -21.39 -12.43 -8.81
CA MET A 55 -21.77 -11.91 -7.51
C MET A 55 -22.18 -13.05 -6.59
N LYS A 56 -21.97 -12.90 -5.29
CA LYS A 56 -22.57 -13.71 -4.23
C LYS A 56 -23.45 -12.81 -3.38
N ALA A 57 -24.46 -13.38 -2.75
CA ALA A 57 -25.38 -12.64 -1.91
C ALA A 57 -25.59 -13.37 -0.58
N ARG A 58 -25.93 -12.60 0.46
CA ARG A 58 -26.42 -13.12 1.73
C ARG A 58 -27.54 -12.23 2.23
N ASN A 59 -28.41 -12.78 3.07
CA ASN A 59 -29.54 -12.05 3.62
C ASN A 59 -29.51 -12.05 5.15
N ARG A 60 -30.26 -11.13 5.73
CA ARG A 60 -30.56 -11.06 7.17
C ARG A 60 -32.04 -10.75 7.33
N THR A 61 -32.65 -11.32 8.35
CA THR A 61 -34.08 -11.10 8.64
C THR A 61 -34.22 -10.01 9.69
N CYS A 62 -35.14 -9.07 9.48
CA CYS A 62 -35.48 -8.08 10.49
C CYS A 62 -36.41 -8.70 11.53
N SER A 63 -36.23 -8.38 12.81
CA SER A 63 -37.08 -8.85 13.90
C SER A 63 -38.53 -8.39 13.73
N THR A 64 -38.72 -7.20 13.15
CA THR A 64 -40.02 -6.56 12.96
C THR A 64 -40.09 -5.93 11.57
N GLU A 65 -41.13 -6.28 10.81
CA GLU A 65 -41.28 -5.82 9.43
C GLU A 65 -41.22 -4.27 9.34
N ASP A 66 -40.43 -3.75 8.39
CA ASP A 66 -40.19 -2.32 8.12
C ASP A 66 -39.49 -1.45 9.17
N GLN A 67 -39.16 -1.95 10.35
CA GLN A 67 -38.46 -1.16 11.36
C GLN A 67 -36.94 -1.09 11.15
N CYS A 68 -36.32 -2.06 10.46
CA CYS A 68 -34.87 -2.06 10.23
C CYS A 68 -34.40 -1.16 9.08
N ARG A 69 -35.27 -0.38 8.41
CA ARG A 69 -34.89 0.42 7.23
C ARG A 69 -33.76 1.41 7.51
N HIS A 70 -33.70 1.95 8.73
CA HIS A 70 -32.64 2.86 9.16
C HIS A 70 -31.31 2.14 9.48
N LEU A 71 -31.32 0.82 9.65
CA LEU A 71 -30.15 -0.02 9.92
C LEU A 71 -29.47 -0.56 8.64
N GLY A 72 -29.92 -0.11 7.47
CA GLY A 72 -29.42 -0.50 6.16
C GLY A 72 -30.13 -1.72 5.57
N GLU A 73 -29.71 -2.15 4.38
CA GLU A 73 -30.42 -3.18 3.61
C GLU A 73 -30.38 -4.58 4.26
N ASN A 74 -31.40 -5.38 3.99
CA ASN A 74 -31.52 -6.76 4.47
C ASN A 74 -30.83 -7.79 3.54
N VAL A 75 -30.33 -7.34 2.40
CA VAL A 75 -29.58 -8.15 1.43
C VAL A 75 -28.24 -7.47 1.19
N GLN A 76 -27.17 -8.26 1.16
CA GLN A 76 -25.85 -7.79 0.78
C GLN A 76 -25.40 -8.53 -0.47
N HIS A 77 -24.88 -7.79 -1.44
CA HIS A 77 -24.21 -8.31 -2.62
C HIS A 77 -22.71 -8.05 -2.52
N GLU A 78 -21.90 -9.02 -2.93
CA GLU A 78 -20.45 -8.88 -3.04
C GLU A 78 -20.00 -9.54 -4.34
N LYS A 79 -18.94 -9.02 -4.97
CA LYS A 79 -18.33 -9.70 -6.11
C LYS A 79 -17.79 -11.06 -5.67
N CYS A 80 -17.94 -12.05 -6.53
CA CYS A 80 -17.23 -13.29 -6.34
C CYS A 80 -15.73 -13.07 -6.57
N LYS A 81 -14.90 -13.68 -5.72
CA LYS A 81 -13.48 -13.84 -6.01
C LYS A 81 -13.39 -14.82 -7.17
N ARG A 82 -13.35 -14.29 -8.40
CA ARG A 82 -12.80 -15.06 -9.51
C ARG A 82 -11.36 -15.37 -9.15
N ILE A 83 -10.88 -16.57 -9.46
CA ILE A 83 -9.45 -16.92 -9.38
C ILE A 83 -8.65 -16.16 -10.47
N ALA A 84 -9.26 -15.18 -11.14
CA ALA A 84 -8.64 -14.34 -12.15
C ALA A 84 -9.25 -12.93 -12.07
N ASP A 85 -8.37 -11.92 -12.11
CA ASP A 85 -8.64 -10.47 -12.16
C ASP A 85 -8.65 -9.74 -10.80
N ASP A 86 -7.64 -9.99 -9.97
CA ASP A 86 -7.09 -8.96 -9.05
C ASP A 86 -5.88 -8.31 -9.76
N ASP A 87 -5.92 -6.99 -9.94
CA ASP A 87 -4.83 -6.10 -10.39
C ASP A 87 -3.69 -6.02 -9.35
N ASP A 88 -3.21 -7.16 -8.86
CA ASP A 88 -2.06 -7.28 -7.94
C ASP A 88 -1.41 -8.69 -7.94
N ASP A 89 -1.68 -9.53 -8.95
CA ASP A 89 -0.89 -10.76 -9.16
C ASP A 89 0.41 -10.41 -9.89
N GLU A 90 1.37 -9.88 -9.15
CA GLU A 90 2.72 -9.68 -9.66
C GLU A 90 3.31 -11.04 -10.03
N THR A 91 3.32 -11.35 -11.33
CA THR A 91 3.82 -12.64 -11.83
C THR A 91 5.23 -12.93 -11.30
N GLU A 92 5.57 -14.22 -11.13
CA GLU A 92 6.89 -14.63 -10.64
C GLU A 92 8.04 -14.00 -11.46
N GLU A 93 7.83 -13.85 -12.77
CA GLU A 93 8.76 -13.19 -13.69
C GLU A 93 8.90 -11.69 -13.41
N LYS A 94 7.80 -10.98 -13.14
CA LYS A 94 7.83 -9.56 -12.75
C LYS A 94 8.52 -9.35 -11.41
N LEU A 95 8.22 -10.20 -10.41
CA LEU A 95 8.92 -10.18 -9.11
C LEU A 95 10.42 -10.42 -9.29
N LYS A 96 10.80 -11.35 -10.16
CA LYS A 96 12.21 -11.66 -10.47
C LYS A 96 12.89 -10.49 -11.17
N LEU A 97 12.24 -9.88 -12.16
CA LEU A 97 12.74 -8.69 -12.86
C LEU A 97 13.02 -7.55 -11.87
N LYS A 98 12.05 -7.22 -11.00
CA LYS A 98 12.23 -6.19 -9.96
C LYS A 98 13.42 -6.50 -9.06
N ARG A 99 13.59 -7.75 -8.59
CA ARG A 99 14.73 -8.15 -7.76
C ARG A 99 16.07 -7.97 -8.48
N LEU A 100 16.14 -8.31 -9.76
CA LEU A 100 17.34 -8.14 -10.57
C LEU A 100 17.68 -6.65 -10.76
N GLN A 101 16.69 -5.82 -11.11
CA GLN A 101 16.85 -4.37 -11.25
C GLN A 101 17.34 -3.72 -9.94
N MET A 102 16.76 -4.11 -8.79
CA MET A 102 17.21 -3.63 -7.47
C MET A 102 18.65 -4.02 -7.17
N ARG A 103 19.04 -5.27 -7.47
CA ARG A 103 20.42 -5.74 -7.28
C ARG A 103 21.39 -4.97 -8.18
N ARG A 104 21.01 -4.73 -9.43
CA ARG A 104 21.78 -3.93 -10.39
C ARG A 104 21.98 -2.50 -9.87
N GLN A 105 20.93 -1.86 -9.36
CA GLN A 105 21.02 -0.51 -8.80
C GLN A 105 21.98 -0.45 -7.60
N GLY A 106 21.98 -1.47 -6.73
CA GLY A 106 22.93 -1.58 -5.64
C GLY A 106 24.39 -1.65 -6.11
N TYR A 107 24.68 -2.42 -7.16
CA TYR A 107 26.01 -2.48 -7.75
C TYR A 107 26.40 -1.19 -8.50
N ARG A 108 25.46 -0.55 -9.20
CA ARG A 108 25.68 0.77 -9.82
C ARG A 108 26.10 1.81 -8.77
N ALA A 109 25.38 1.87 -7.64
CA ALA A 109 25.73 2.77 -6.53
C ALA A 109 27.13 2.48 -5.96
N PHE A 110 27.53 1.22 -5.88
CA PHE A 110 28.87 0.83 -5.48
C PHE A 110 29.94 1.31 -6.47
N VAL A 111 29.71 1.12 -7.78
CA VAL A 111 30.60 1.59 -8.84
C VAL A 111 30.77 3.10 -8.80
N ILE A 112 29.69 3.87 -8.63
CA ILE A 112 29.75 5.33 -8.55
C ILE A 112 30.68 5.78 -7.42
N ARG A 113 30.62 5.11 -6.26
CA ARG A 113 31.52 5.41 -5.13
C ARG A 113 32.98 5.13 -5.47
N LEU A 114 33.27 3.98 -6.08
CA LEU A 114 34.64 3.62 -6.48
C LEU A 114 35.22 4.58 -7.52
N VAL A 115 34.40 4.97 -8.50
CA VAL A 115 34.80 5.93 -9.54
C VAL A 115 35.15 7.28 -8.91
N LYS A 116 34.33 7.74 -7.96
CA LYS A 116 34.58 8.97 -7.22
C LYS A 116 35.88 8.89 -6.41
N GLU A 117 36.10 7.78 -5.72
CA GLU A 117 37.32 7.56 -4.94
C GLU A 117 38.58 7.61 -5.83
N ILE A 118 38.53 7.01 -7.02
CA ILE A 118 39.62 7.12 -8.01
C ILE A 118 39.85 8.56 -8.45
N ASP A 119 38.77 9.31 -8.70
CA ASP A 119 38.91 10.72 -9.10
C ASP A 119 39.55 11.54 -7.97
N GLU A 120 39.13 11.35 -6.72
CA GLU A 120 39.72 12.02 -5.55
C GLU A 120 41.22 11.67 -5.38
N ILE A 121 41.60 10.40 -5.54
CA ILE A 121 43.00 9.94 -5.51
C ILE A 121 43.83 10.60 -6.62
N CYS A 122 43.26 10.71 -7.83
CA CYS A 122 43.92 11.31 -8.99
C CYS A 122 44.08 12.82 -8.84
N GLU A 123 43.05 13.53 -8.36
CA GLU A 123 43.08 14.98 -8.14
C GLU A 123 44.06 15.38 -7.02
N ALA A 124 44.20 14.54 -6.00
CA ALA A 124 45.15 14.76 -4.92
C ALA A 124 46.62 14.48 -5.32
N GLU A 125 46.88 14.00 -6.54
CA GLU A 125 48.20 13.51 -7.00
C GLU A 125 48.84 12.51 -6.02
N SER A 126 48.00 11.74 -5.33
CA SER A 126 48.44 10.77 -4.34
C SER A 126 49.07 9.55 -5.03
N HIS A 127 50.15 9.04 -4.44
CA HIS A 127 50.89 7.89 -4.96
C HIS A 127 50.40 6.58 -4.34
N ASP A 128 49.10 6.49 -4.02
CA ASP A 128 48.49 5.32 -3.37
C ASP A 128 48.15 4.23 -4.40
N TYR A 129 49.20 3.67 -5.00
CA TYR A 129 49.07 2.70 -6.09
C TYR A 129 48.44 1.37 -5.64
N GLU A 130 48.66 0.97 -4.38
CA GLU A 130 48.03 -0.22 -3.81
C GLU A 130 46.51 -0.03 -3.72
N ARG A 131 46.05 1.13 -3.23
CA ARG A 131 44.62 1.43 -3.20
C ARG A 131 44.00 1.48 -4.59
N ILE A 132 44.69 2.10 -5.56
CA ILE A 132 44.27 2.15 -6.96
C ILE A 132 44.10 0.73 -7.54
N GLN A 133 45.04 -0.19 -7.28
CA GLN A 133 44.93 -1.58 -7.74
C GLN A 133 43.73 -2.30 -7.14
N VAL A 134 43.48 -2.12 -5.84
CA VAL A 134 42.31 -2.71 -5.16
C VAL A 134 41.01 -2.19 -5.78
N ILE A 135 40.92 -0.89 -6.06
CA ILE A 135 39.73 -0.31 -6.69
C ILE A 135 39.55 -0.83 -8.12
N ASP A 136 40.62 -0.97 -8.92
CA ASP A 136 40.53 -1.53 -10.28
C ASP A 136 39.95 -2.96 -10.27
N GLN A 137 40.43 -3.80 -9.34
CA GLN A 137 39.91 -5.16 -9.21
C GLN A 137 38.41 -5.14 -8.84
N HIS A 138 38.00 -4.28 -7.91
CA HIS A 138 36.59 -4.15 -7.57
C HIS A 138 35.74 -3.64 -8.74
N LEU A 139 36.25 -2.69 -9.54
CA LEU A 139 35.57 -2.22 -10.75
C LEU A 139 35.42 -3.34 -11.78
N GLN A 140 36.46 -4.17 -11.97
CA GLN A 140 36.40 -5.35 -12.83
C GLN A 140 35.34 -6.35 -12.39
N ASP A 141 35.34 -6.70 -11.10
CA ASP A 141 34.40 -7.67 -10.55
C ASP A 141 32.95 -7.16 -10.66
N LYS A 142 32.74 -5.86 -10.44
CA LYS A 142 31.42 -5.24 -10.56
C LYS A 142 30.96 -5.13 -12.01
N LEU A 143 31.85 -4.85 -12.96
CA LEU A 143 31.52 -4.87 -14.39
C LEU A 143 31.01 -6.25 -14.81
N LYS A 144 31.69 -7.32 -14.37
CA LYS A 144 31.26 -8.70 -14.66
C LYS A 144 29.85 -8.97 -14.11
N LEU A 145 29.61 -8.66 -12.83
CA LEU A 145 28.30 -8.85 -12.19
C LEU A 145 27.20 -8.01 -12.84
N LEU A 146 27.50 -6.77 -13.26
CA LEU A 146 26.54 -5.92 -13.95
C LEU A 146 26.16 -6.51 -15.30
N ASN A 147 27.12 -7.02 -16.09
CA ASN A 147 26.83 -7.67 -17.36
C ASN A 147 25.94 -8.91 -17.19
N GLU A 148 26.24 -9.77 -16.20
CA GLU A 148 25.40 -10.95 -15.89
C GLU A 148 23.96 -10.55 -15.50
N LEU A 149 23.80 -9.46 -14.74
CA LEU A 149 22.47 -8.94 -14.38
C LEU A 149 21.76 -8.33 -15.59
N ASN A 150 22.47 -7.59 -16.44
CA ASN A 150 21.89 -6.97 -17.62
C ASN A 150 21.34 -8.05 -18.56
N GLU A 151 22.10 -9.12 -18.83
CA GLU A 151 21.59 -10.26 -19.61
C GLU A 151 20.34 -10.88 -18.97
N SER A 152 20.34 -11.07 -17.65
CA SER A 152 19.20 -11.62 -16.93
C SER A 152 17.95 -10.72 -16.95
N ILE A 153 18.16 -9.40 -16.95
CA ILE A 153 17.09 -8.38 -17.03
C ILE A 153 16.51 -8.35 -18.43
N LEU A 154 17.35 -8.31 -19.47
CA LEU A 154 16.90 -8.27 -20.86
C LEU A 154 16.08 -9.50 -21.27
N LEU A 155 16.33 -10.66 -20.66
CA LEU A 155 15.53 -11.87 -20.87
C LEU A 155 14.11 -11.79 -20.29
N LEU A 156 13.86 -10.88 -19.35
CA LEU A 156 12.58 -10.74 -18.65
C LEU A 156 11.87 -9.41 -18.99
N CYS A 157 12.54 -8.48 -19.67
CA CYS A 157 11.99 -7.19 -20.04
C CYS A 157 11.04 -7.30 -21.23
N ASP A 158 10.00 -6.47 -21.21
CA ASP A 158 9.10 -6.28 -22.33
C ASP A 158 9.82 -5.56 -23.49
N VAL A 159 9.40 -5.84 -24.72
CA VAL A 159 10.04 -5.31 -25.95
C VAL A 159 10.13 -3.78 -25.93
N GLU A 160 9.15 -3.10 -25.35
CA GLU A 160 9.10 -1.64 -25.24
C GLU A 160 10.17 -1.06 -24.31
N GLU A 161 10.64 -1.83 -23.32
CA GLU A 161 11.59 -1.39 -22.30
C GLU A 161 13.05 -1.78 -22.62
N ILE A 162 13.25 -2.77 -23.49
CA ILE A 162 14.58 -3.34 -23.81
C ILE A 162 15.58 -2.26 -24.26
N THR A 163 15.18 -1.32 -25.12
CA THR A 163 16.09 -0.28 -25.62
C THR A 163 16.60 0.61 -24.49
N HIS A 164 15.71 1.07 -23.61
CA HIS A 164 16.08 1.88 -22.46
C HIS A 164 17.01 1.10 -21.50
N GLU A 165 16.70 -0.18 -21.27
CA GLU A 165 17.49 -1.05 -20.40
C GLU A 165 18.91 -1.30 -20.94
N ILE A 166 19.08 -1.37 -22.26
CA ILE A 166 20.38 -1.45 -22.93
C ILE A 166 21.15 -0.14 -22.76
N GLU A 167 20.54 1.00 -23.11
CA GLU A 167 21.20 2.31 -23.08
C GLU A 167 21.71 2.66 -21.66
N GLU A 168 20.89 2.47 -20.63
CA GLU A 168 21.33 2.68 -19.23
C GLU A 168 22.49 1.77 -18.83
N SER A 169 22.50 0.54 -19.35
CA SER A 169 23.53 -0.45 -19.05
C SER A 169 24.86 -0.11 -19.72
N GLU A 170 24.81 0.36 -20.96
CA GLU A 170 25.98 0.81 -21.71
C GLU A 170 26.62 2.05 -21.09
N GLU A 171 25.84 3.03 -20.64
CA GLU A 171 26.37 4.26 -20.02
C GLU A 171 27.26 3.93 -18.80
N ILE A 172 26.79 3.04 -17.91
CA ILE A 172 27.55 2.64 -16.73
C ILE A 172 28.79 1.82 -17.12
N ASN A 173 28.67 0.91 -18.08
CA ASN A 173 29.77 0.10 -18.55
C ASN A 173 30.90 0.97 -19.14
N ASP A 174 30.54 1.97 -19.96
CA ASP A 174 31.49 2.92 -20.54
C ASP A 174 32.20 3.74 -19.47
N ARG A 175 31.47 4.18 -18.43
CA ARG A 175 32.08 4.88 -17.27
C ARG A 175 33.10 4.00 -16.55
N ILE A 176 32.80 2.72 -16.33
CA ILE A 176 33.74 1.79 -15.71
C ILE A 176 34.97 1.60 -16.59
N LEU A 177 34.78 1.24 -17.86
CA LEU A 177 35.87 0.96 -18.80
C LEU A 177 36.80 2.17 -18.99
N SER A 178 36.22 3.37 -19.12
CA SER A 178 36.96 4.62 -19.21
C SER A 178 37.86 4.86 -17.99
N LYS A 179 37.33 4.63 -16.77
CA LYS A 179 38.10 4.80 -15.53
C LYS A 179 39.19 3.75 -15.38
N ARG A 180 38.90 2.49 -15.69
CA ARG A 180 39.90 1.41 -15.69
C ARG A 180 41.06 1.68 -16.65
N LYS A 181 40.77 2.22 -17.84
CA LYS A 181 41.83 2.63 -18.79
C LYS A 181 42.73 3.74 -18.22
N LYS A 182 42.16 4.70 -17.47
CA LYS A 182 42.96 5.71 -16.76
C LYS A 182 43.83 5.07 -15.68
N ILE A 183 43.26 4.18 -14.87
CA ILE A 183 44.00 3.43 -13.84
C ILE A 183 45.18 2.66 -14.46
N GLU A 184 44.93 1.94 -15.55
CA GLU A 184 45.98 1.18 -16.26
C GLU A 184 47.14 2.09 -16.69
N THR A 185 46.82 3.30 -17.17
CA THR A 185 47.84 4.29 -17.57
C THR A 185 48.68 4.75 -16.38
N ILE A 186 48.04 5.03 -15.24
CA ILE A 186 48.72 5.44 -14.00
C ILE A 186 49.64 4.32 -13.50
N LEU A 187 49.13 3.08 -13.42
CA LEU A 187 49.88 1.93 -12.95
C LEU A 187 51.04 1.54 -13.89
N LYS A 188 50.93 1.81 -15.20
CA LYS A 188 52.04 1.66 -16.15
C LYS A 188 53.15 2.68 -15.89
N LYS A 189 52.81 3.96 -15.70
CA LYS A 189 53.80 5.02 -15.40
C LYS A 189 54.56 4.71 -14.10
N TRP A 190 53.84 4.29 -13.06
CA TRP A 190 54.45 3.91 -11.79
C TRP A 190 55.46 2.77 -11.94
N ARG A 191 55.07 1.67 -12.63
CA ARG A 191 55.96 0.52 -12.90
C ARG A 191 57.21 0.87 -13.70
N GLN A 192 57.18 1.94 -14.49
CA GLN A 192 58.34 2.44 -15.25
C GLN A 192 59.23 3.39 -14.42
N SER A 193 58.73 3.89 -13.29
CA SER A 193 59.43 4.87 -12.43
C SER A 193 59.96 4.26 -11.13
N SER A 194 59.59 3.01 -10.82
CA SER A 194 60.15 2.20 -9.72
C SER A 194 61.24 1.28 -10.24
#